data_AF-A0A962VYG0-F1
#
_entry.id   AF-A0A962VYG0-F1
#
_cell.length_a   1.000
_cell.length_b   1.000
_cell.length_c   1.000
_cell.angle_alpha   90.00
_cell.angle_beta   90.00
_cell.angle_gamma   90.00
#
_symmetry.space_group_name_H-M   'P 1'
#
loop_
_entity.id
_entity.type
_entity.pdbx_description
1 polymer ?
#
loop_
_entity_poly.entity_id
_entity_poly.type
_entity_poly.pdbx_seq_one_letter_code
_entity_poly.pdbx_strand_id
1 'polypeptide(L)'
;MPWTSEHTKWLVDTGERLKTADGKEVEVWEFRHENDEAVLSAWAKHFRNHYCLDAEIDFLRGKQTRKDYLNTLKFPCCSTKLGPGIRAGDFGEILVADYLQWLLGFWVPRVRWGSKVIRDESPKGSDVIG
;
A
#
# COMPACT_ATOMS: atom_id res chain seq x y z
N MET A 1 -0.84 -4.38 -15.42
CA MET A 1 -0.75 -4.28 -13.96
C MET A 1 -2.04 -3.62 -13.47
N PRO A 2 -2.70 -4.08 -12.40
CA PRO A 2 -3.95 -3.49 -11.89
C PRO A 2 -3.74 -2.15 -11.17
N TRP A 3 -2.49 -1.67 -11.09
CA TRP A 3 -2.11 -0.44 -10.42
C TRP A 3 -2.47 0.77 -11.28
N THR A 4 -3.21 1.70 -10.70
CA THR A 4 -3.54 3.02 -11.27
C THR A 4 -2.85 4.10 -10.46
N SER A 5 -2.78 5.34 -10.96
CA SER A 5 -2.34 6.51 -10.16
C SER A 5 -3.52 7.36 -9.66
N GLU A 6 -4.77 6.95 -9.92
CA GLU A 6 -5.96 7.76 -9.58
C GLU A 6 -6.06 8.12 -8.10
N HIS A 7 -5.50 7.28 -7.24
CA HIS A 7 -5.48 7.43 -5.80
C HIS A 7 -4.38 8.38 -5.30
N THR A 8 -3.37 8.70 -6.11
CA THR A 8 -2.23 9.55 -5.70
C THR A 8 -2.59 11.04 -5.63
N LYS A 9 -3.82 11.43 -6.00
CA LYS A 9 -4.30 12.82 -5.92
C LYS A 9 -4.16 13.46 -4.54
N TRP A 10 -4.13 12.64 -3.50
CA TRP A 10 -3.98 13.10 -2.12
C TRP A 10 -2.52 13.31 -1.69
N LEU A 11 -1.53 12.92 -2.49
CA LEU A 11 -0.13 13.27 -2.25
C LEU A 11 0.14 14.63 -2.89
N VAL A 12 0.30 15.64 -2.04
CA VAL A 12 0.46 17.04 -2.47
C VAL A 12 1.81 17.56 -2.00
N ASP A 13 2.59 18.10 -2.92
CA ASP A 13 3.80 18.86 -2.60
C ASP A 13 3.38 20.16 -1.90
N THR A 14 3.88 20.39 -0.69
CA THR A 14 3.53 21.60 0.06
C THR A 14 4.27 22.84 -0.46
N GLY A 15 5.30 22.65 -1.29
CA GLY A 15 6.26 23.68 -1.70
C GLY A 15 7.30 24.00 -0.63
N GLU A 16 7.19 23.42 0.58
CA GLU A 16 8.19 23.59 1.62
C GLU A 16 9.45 22.78 1.28
N ARG A 17 10.60 23.41 1.50
CA ARG A 17 11.93 22.84 1.24
C ARG A 17 12.79 23.03 2.48
N LEU A 18 13.08 21.92 3.16
CA LEU A 18 13.95 21.89 4.33
C LEU A 18 15.39 21.64 3.91
N LYS A 19 16.36 22.02 4.76
CA LYS A 19 17.77 21.69 4.57
C LYS A 19 18.26 20.77 5.68
N THR A 20 18.91 19.69 5.29
CA THR A 20 19.64 18.82 6.22
C THR A 20 20.92 19.49 6.70
N ALA A 21 21.53 18.95 7.76
CA ALA A 21 22.81 19.44 8.29
C ALA A 21 23.97 19.36 7.26
N ASP A 22 23.91 18.45 6.29
CA ASP A 22 24.85 18.33 5.17
C ASP A 22 24.43 19.14 3.92
N GLY A 23 23.41 19.99 4.03
CA GLY A 23 23.01 20.95 3.00
C GLY A 23 22.15 20.37 1.87
N LYS A 24 21.66 19.13 2.00
CA LYS A 24 20.71 18.54 1.04
C LYS A 24 19.33 19.15 1.23
N GLU A 25 18.65 19.38 0.12
CA GLU A 25 17.26 19.81 0.11
C GLU A 25 16.33 18.62 0.35
N VAL A 26 15.31 18.82 1.18
CA VAL A 26 14.26 17.84 1.48
C VAL A 26 12.91 18.46 1.17
N GLU A 27 12.17 17.80 0.28
CA GLU A 27 10.79 18.16 -0.03
C GLU A 27 9.85 17.68 1.07
N VAL A 28 8.90 18.53 1.45
CA VAL A 28 7.82 18.15 2.37
C VAL A 28 6.57 17.87 1.56
N TRP A 29 6.05 16.66 1.70
CA TRP A 29 4.83 16.21 1.04
C TRP A 29 3.76 15.92 2.08
N GLU A 30 2.53 16.27 1.78
CA GLU A 30 1.37 16.08 2.66
C GLU A 30 0.37 15.12 2.01
N PHE A 31 -0.15 14.19 2.82
CA PHE A 31 -1.25 13.31 2.43
C PHE A 31 -2.60 13.94 2.83
N ARG A 32 -3.22 14.67 1.90
CA ARG A 32 -4.48 15.39 2.11
C ARG A 32 -5.67 14.53 1.71
N HIS A 33 -6.08 13.63 2.62
CA HIS A 33 -7.26 12.80 2.36
C HIS A 33 -8.55 13.63 2.42
N GLU A 34 -9.47 13.33 1.51
CA GLU A 34 -10.80 13.93 1.47
C GLU A 34 -11.87 12.85 1.64
N ASN A 35 -13.08 13.23 2.05
CA ASN A 35 -14.21 12.30 2.10
C ASN A 35 -14.85 12.15 0.71
N ASP A 36 -14.07 11.66 -0.24
CA ASP A 36 -14.48 11.36 -1.62
C ASP A 36 -14.66 9.84 -1.76
N GLU A 37 -15.91 9.40 -1.94
CA GLU A 37 -16.27 7.99 -2.03
C GLU A 37 -15.59 7.27 -3.21
N ALA A 38 -15.42 7.96 -4.35
CA ALA A 38 -14.80 7.39 -5.54
C ALA A 38 -13.31 7.18 -5.32
N VAL A 39 -12.61 8.16 -4.74
CA VAL A 39 -11.18 8.05 -4.43
C VAL A 39 -10.93 7.04 -3.31
N LEU A 40 -11.77 7.01 -2.27
CA LEU A 40 -11.72 5.98 -1.23
C LEU A 40 -11.93 4.57 -1.80
N SER A 41 -12.85 4.42 -2.75
CA SER A 41 -13.09 3.14 -3.43
C SER A 41 -11.90 2.73 -4.30
N ALA A 42 -11.27 3.68 -4.99
CA ALA A 42 -10.04 3.45 -5.76
C ALA A 42 -8.90 3.01 -4.84
N TRP A 43 -8.69 3.68 -3.71
CA TRP A 43 -7.73 3.27 -2.68
C TRP A 43 -8.02 1.87 -2.14
N ALA A 44 -9.26 1.58 -1.78
CA ALA A 44 -9.65 0.28 -1.25
C ALA A 44 -9.36 -0.86 -2.25
N LYS A 45 -9.61 -0.61 -3.55
CA LYS A 45 -9.25 -1.54 -4.62
C LYS A 45 -7.74 -1.67 -4.77
N HIS A 46 -7.01 -0.55 -4.83
CA HIS A 46 -5.55 -0.52 -4.94
C HIS A 46 -4.88 -1.30 -3.81
N PHE A 47 -5.20 -1.00 -2.56
CA PHE A 47 -4.66 -1.70 -1.40
C PHE A 47 -5.02 -3.18 -1.40
N ARG A 48 -6.28 -3.56 -1.64
CA ARG A 48 -6.68 -4.97 -1.68
C ARG A 48 -5.86 -5.76 -2.69
N ASN A 49 -5.64 -5.19 -3.87
CA ASN A 49 -4.87 -5.86 -4.93
C ASN A 49 -3.40 -6.11 -4.54
N HIS A 50 -2.82 -5.38 -3.56
CA HIS A 50 -1.50 -5.73 -3.03
C HIS A 50 -1.50 -7.05 -2.26
N TYR A 51 -2.59 -7.38 -1.56
CA TYR A 51 -2.71 -8.62 -0.78
C TYR A 51 -3.20 -9.80 -1.62
N CYS A 52 -4.10 -9.56 -2.56
CA CYS A 52 -4.63 -10.57 -3.46
C CYS A 52 -5.26 -9.90 -4.67
N LEU A 53 -4.84 -10.29 -5.87
CA LEU A 53 -5.39 -9.73 -7.09
C LEU A 53 -6.87 -10.08 -7.24
N ASP A 54 -7.68 -9.09 -7.61
CA ASP A 54 -9.10 -9.28 -7.89
C ASP A 54 -9.34 -10.28 -9.03
N ALA A 55 -8.36 -10.45 -9.93
CA ALA A 55 -8.37 -11.42 -11.00
C ALA A 55 -8.10 -12.87 -10.52
N GLU A 56 -7.42 -13.02 -9.38
CA GLU A 56 -6.98 -14.33 -8.87
C GLU A 56 -7.84 -14.83 -7.70
N ILE A 57 -8.51 -13.91 -6.99
CA ILE A 57 -9.23 -14.23 -5.75
C ILE A 57 -10.27 -15.33 -5.90
N ASP A 58 -10.98 -15.40 -7.04
CA ASP A 58 -12.00 -16.43 -7.24
C ASP A 58 -11.41 -17.83 -7.42
N PHE A 59 -10.20 -17.91 -7.97
CA PHE A 59 -9.45 -19.15 -8.04
C PHE A 59 -8.89 -19.54 -6.66
N LEU A 60 -8.35 -18.55 -5.92
CA LEU A 60 -7.66 -18.80 -4.65
C LEU A 60 -8.58 -19.03 -3.45
N ARG A 61 -9.81 -18.50 -3.45
CA ARG A 61 -10.70 -18.54 -2.27
C ARG A 61 -11.37 -19.89 -2.01
N GLY A 62 -11.29 -20.82 -2.96
CA GLY A 62 -12.04 -22.07 -2.91
C GLY A 62 -13.53 -21.82 -2.66
N LYS A 63 -14.08 -22.39 -1.58
CA LYS A 63 -15.50 -22.25 -1.23
C LYS A 63 -15.83 -21.02 -0.37
N GLN A 64 -14.83 -20.30 0.13
CA GLN A 64 -15.06 -19.11 0.98
C GLN A 64 -15.62 -17.95 0.15
N THR A 65 -16.37 -17.04 0.80
CA THR A 65 -16.69 -15.75 0.18
C THR A 65 -15.41 -14.92 -0.01
N ARG A 66 -15.38 -14.00 -0.98
CA ARG A 66 -14.22 -13.09 -1.17
C ARG A 66 -13.90 -12.32 0.12
N LYS A 67 -14.93 -11.83 0.81
CA LYS A 67 -14.80 -11.10 2.09
C LYS A 67 -14.14 -11.96 3.17
N ASP A 68 -14.62 -13.19 3.35
CA ASP A 68 -14.09 -14.06 4.39
C ASP A 68 -12.65 -14.45 4.07
N TYR A 69 -12.38 -14.87 2.83
CA TYR A 69 -11.03 -15.19 2.37
C TYR A 69 -10.03 -14.06 2.66
N LEU A 70 -10.38 -12.82 2.31
CA LEU A 70 -9.53 -11.68 2.55
C LEU A 70 -9.30 -11.43 4.05
N ASN A 71 -10.37 -11.37 4.85
CA ASN A 71 -10.27 -11.04 6.27
C ASN A 71 -9.65 -12.16 7.11
N THR A 72 -9.76 -13.42 6.69
CA THR A 72 -9.26 -14.56 7.48
C THR A 72 -7.89 -15.04 7.03
N LEU A 73 -7.53 -14.89 5.75
CA LEU A 73 -6.28 -15.45 5.21
C LEU A 73 -5.30 -14.40 4.67
N LYS A 74 -5.77 -13.29 4.10
CA LYS A 74 -4.89 -12.33 3.40
C LYS A 74 -4.56 -11.08 4.20
N PHE A 75 -5.57 -10.42 4.74
CA PHE A 75 -5.38 -9.17 5.48
C PHE A 75 -4.84 -9.43 6.88
N PRO A 76 -3.97 -8.54 7.39
CA PRO A 76 -3.64 -8.53 8.81
C PRO A 76 -4.91 -8.40 9.66
N CYS A 77 -4.97 -9.16 10.74
CA CYS A 77 -6.14 -9.25 11.60
C CYS A 77 -6.36 -7.97 12.39
N CYS A 78 -7.60 -7.48 12.43
CA CYS A 78 -7.93 -6.27 13.18
C CYS A 78 -7.88 -6.44 14.71
N SER A 79 -7.86 -7.67 15.23
CA SER A 79 -8.00 -7.96 16.66
C SER A 79 -6.80 -8.65 17.28
N THR A 80 -5.82 -9.11 16.50
CA THR A 80 -4.60 -9.68 17.06
C THR A 80 -3.67 -8.59 17.57
N LYS A 81 -2.73 -8.93 18.45
CA LYS A 81 -1.78 -7.97 19.02
C LYS A 81 -0.95 -7.24 17.95
N LEU A 82 -0.61 -7.92 16.85
CA LEU A 82 0.28 -7.37 15.81
C LEU A 82 -0.48 -6.90 14.56
N GLY A 83 -1.64 -7.47 14.25
CA GLY A 83 -2.32 -7.23 12.98
C GLY A 83 -2.67 -5.77 12.69
N PRO A 84 -3.17 -4.95 13.64
CA PRO A 84 -3.40 -3.52 13.40
C PRO A 84 -2.14 -2.74 13.04
N GLY A 85 -1.03 -3.02 13.75
CA GLY A 85 0.26 -2.38 13.49
C GLY A 85 0.83 -2.77 12.13
N ILE A 86 0.72 -4.04 11.77
CA ILE A 86 1.14 -4.54 10.44
C ILE A 86 0.30 -3.93 9.33
N ARG A 87 -1.02 -3.79 9.52
CA ARG A 87 -1.89 -3.15 8.53
C ARG A 87 -1.53 -1.68 8.31
N ALA A 88 -1.25 -0.94 9.37
CA ALA A 88 -0.80 0.45 9.28
C ALA A 88 0.58 0.56 8.61
N GLY A 89 1.50 -0.34 8.95
CA GLY A 89 2.82 -0.43 8.31
C GLY A 89 2.73 -0.73 6.82
N ASP A 90 1.96 -1.76 6.42
CA ASP A 90 1.73 -2.10 5.02
C ASP A 90 1.15 -0.92 4.24
N PHE A 91 0.18 -0.20 4.83
CA PHE A 91 -0.40 1.00 4.22
C PHE A 91 0.67 2.09 3.98
N GLY A 92 1.52 2.37 4.97
CA GLY A 92 2.63 3.31 4.82
C GLY A 92 3.65 2.89 3.77
N GLU A 93 4.01 1.60 3.71
CA GLU A 93 4.93 1.07 2.69
C GLU A 93 4.34 1.22 1.28
N ILE A 94 3.05 0.92 1.09
CA ILE A 94 2.37 1.06 -0.20
C ILE A 94 2.30 2.54 -0.61
N LEU A 95 2.05 3.45 0.33
CA LEU A 95 2.08 4.90 0.07
C LEU A 95 3.45 5.36 -0.45
N VAL A 96 4.53 4.93 0.19
CA VAL A 96 5.90 5.27 -0.26
C VAL A 96 6.19 4.63 -1.63
N ALA A 97 5.77 3.40 -1.86
CA ALA A 97 5.90 2.74 -3.16
C ALA A 97 5.15 3.49 -4.27
N ASP A 98 3.96 4.02 -3.97
CA ASP A 98 3.19 4.85 -4.89
C ASP A 98 3.87 6.17 -5.22
N TYR A 99 4.44 6.83 -4.21
CA TYR A 99 5.25 8.03 -4.41
C TYR A 99 6.44 7.75 -5.34
N LEU A 100 7.24 6.73 -5.04
CA LEU A 100 8.40 6.36 -5.85
C LEU A 100 8.00 6.04 -7.30
N GLN A 101 6.92 5.26 -7.49
CA GLN A 101 6.53 4.82 -8.82
C GLN A 101 5.86 5.92 -9.66
N TRP A 102 4.91 6.65 -9.08
CA TRP A 102 4.04 7.54 -9.85
C TRP A 102 4.52 8.98 -9.86
N LEU A 103 5.16 9.43 -8.78
CA LEU A 103 5.64 10.82 -8.67
C LEU A 103 7.10 10.93 -9.12
N LEU A 104 7.94 9.96 -8.77
CA LEU A 104 9.35 9.95 -9.18
C LEU A 104 9.65 9.10 -10.42
N GLY A 105 8.68 8.29 -10.90
CA GLY A 105 8.81 7.51 -12.13
C GLY A 105 9.70 6.26 -12.02
N PHE A 106 10.02 5.81 -10.81
CA PHE A 106 10.81 4.59 -10.60
C PHE A 106 10.00 3.33 -10.90
N TRP A 107 10.70 2.25 -11.23
CA TRP A 107 10.06 0.93 -11.23
C TRP A 107 10.09 0.33 -9.83
N VAL A 108 8.91 -0.04 -9.30
CA VAL A 108 8.79 -0.58 -7.94
C VAL A 108 8.17 -1.99 -7.97
N PRO A 109 8.87 -3.02 -7.49
CA PRO A 109 8.30 -4.38 -7.39
C PRO A 109 7.27 -4.47 -6.26
N ARG A 110 6.05 -4.93 -6.58
CA ARG A 110 4.90 -4.96 -5.65
C ARG A 110 4.45 -6.36 -5.24
N VAL A 111 5.39 -7.26 -4.95
CA VAL A 111 5.11 -8.69 -4.71
C VAL A 111 5.02 -9.06 -3.23
N ARG A 112 5.54 -8.22 -2.33
CA ARG A 112 5.73 -8.57 -0.91
C ARG A 112 4.43 -8.84 -0.15
N TRP A 113 3.41 -8.01 -0.34
CA TRP A 113 2.19 -8.06 0.47
C TRP A 113 1.33 -9.28 0.15
N GLY A 114 1.24 -9.67 -1.13
CA GLY A 114 0.50 -10.85 -1.57
C GLY A 114 1.18 -12.18 -1.24
N SER A 115 2.49 -12.13 -1.00
CA SER A 115 3.35 -13.28 -0.71
C SER A 115 3.60 -13.50 0.79
N LYS A 116 2.83 -12.83 1.67
CA LYS A 116 2.92 -13.03 3.12
C LYS A 116 2.62 -14.48 3.50
N VAL A 117 3.58 -15.12 4.16
CA VAL A 117 3.40 -16.46 4.77
C VAL A 117 2.54 -16.35 6.03
N ILE A 118 2.78 -15.32 6.85
CA ILE A 118 2.01 -15.00 8.05
C ILE A 118 1.37 -13.63 7.84
N ARG A 119 0.04 -13.56 7.85
CA ARG A 119 -0.72 -12.31 7.57
C ARG A 119 -0.40 -11.16 8.54
N ASP A 120 -0.10 -11.49 9.79
CA ASP A 120 0.22 -10.54 10.87
C ASP A 120 1.74 -10.34 11.03
N GLU A 121 2.52 -10.57 9.99
CA GLU A 121 3.95 -10.29 9.98
C GLU A 121 4.37 -9.62 8.67
N SER A 122 5.32 -8.69 8.75
CA SER A 122 5.98 -8.13 7.56
C SER A 122 7.02 -9.12 7.04
N PRO A 123 7.01 -9.46 5.73
CA PRO A 123 8.05 -10.25 5.11
C PRO A 123 9.41 -9.62 5.39
N LYS A 124 10.38 -10.43 5.80
CA LYS A 124 11.77 -9.96 5.95
C LYS A 124 12.41 -9.89 4.57
N GLY A 125 13.15 -8.82 4.30
CA GLY A 125 13.82 -8.63 3.02
C GLY A 125 14.27 -7.19 2.80
N SER A 126 14.83 -6.93 1.63
CA SER A 126 15.24 -5.61 1.19
C SER A 126 14.48 -5.24 -0.08
N ASP A 127 14.00 -4.01 -0.14
CA ASP A 127 13.38 -3.46 -1.35
C ASP A 127 14.49 -2.97 -2.31
N VAL A 128 14.31 -3.19 -3.60
CA VAL A 128 15.22 -2.71 -4.65
C VAL A 128 14.52 -1.57 -5.40
N ILE A 129 15.20 -0.44 -5.51
CA ILE A 129 14.79 0.72 -6.31
C ILE A 129 15.81 0.85 -7.44
N GLY A 130 15.34 0.98 -8.68
CA GLY A 130 16.17 1.08 -9.88
C GLY A 130 15.53 1.90 -10.98
#